data_AF-A0AAW3MSU0-F1
#
_entry.id   AF-A0AAW3MSU0-F1
#
_cell.length_a   1.000
_cell.length_b   1.000
_cell.length_c   1.000
_cell.angle_alpha   90.00
_cell.angle_beta   90.00
_cell.angle_gamma   90.00
#
_symmetry.space_group_name_H-M   'P 1'
#
loop_
_entity.id
_entity.type
_entity.pdbx_description
1 polymer ?
#
loop_
_entity_poly.entity_id
_entity_poly.type
_entity_poly.pdbx_seq_one_letter_code
_entity_poly.pdbx_strand_id
1 'polypeptide(L)'
;MTRFDLLAHLVTNQLAARIRTGRWLPPDVLVATMRTWLSYHRIEYDWLERVRIGAASVTLSHDIYDMATARDDRDDGGRSPASLDAPQLKALRARCEALLQHLHGDGEDAS
;
A
#
# COMPACT_ATOMS: atom_id res chain seq x y z
N MET A 1 9.76 14.36 1.73
CA MET A 1 9.24 12.98 1.75
C MET A 1 8.10 12.92 2.74
N THR A 2 6.98 12.35 2.31
CA THR A 2 5.69 12.33 3.00
C THR A 2 5.34 10.92 3.49
N ARG A 3 4.33 10.81 4.37
CA ARG A 3 3.74 9.53 4.79
C ARG A 3 3.28 8.68 3.60
N PHE A 4 2.79 9.36 2.56
CA PHE A 4 2.39 8.74 1.30
C PHE A 4 3.57 8.05 0.61
N ASP A 5 4.76 8.67 0.59
CA ASP A 5 5.94 8.08 -0.06
C ASP A 5 6.39 6.80 0.64
N LEU A 6 6.36 6.79 1.98
CA LEU A 6 6.64 5.57 2.75
C LEU A 6 5.59 4.49 2.49
N LEU A 7 4.30 4.85 2.53
CA LEU A 7 3.22 3.90 2.27
C LEU A 7 3.35 3.27 0.87
N ALA A 8 3.55 4.10 -0.16
CA ALA A 8 3.74 3.64 -1.53
C ALA A 8 4.98 2.74 -1.67
N HIS A 9 6.07 3.08 -0.99
CA HIS A 9 7.27 2.24 -0.96
C HIS A 9 6.98 0.86 -0.36
N LEU A 10 6.30 0.79 0.77
CA LEU A 10 5.97 -0.48 1.44
C LEU A 10 5.00 -1.33 0.62
N VAL A 11 3.95 -0.71 0.05
CA VAL A 11 3.01 -1.40 -0.86
C VAL A 11 3.75 -1.99 -2.07
N THR A 12 4.67 -1.23 -2.66
CA THR A 12 5.48 -1.70 -3.80
C THR A 12 6.33 -2.91 -3.41
N ASN A 13 6.97 -2.89 -2.25
CA ASN A 13 7.77 -4.03 -1.77
C ASN A 13 6.90 -5.26 -1.46
N GLN A 14 5.70 -5.07 -0.89
CA GLN A 14 4.74 -6.16 -0.66
C GLN A 14 4.32 -6.84 -1.97
N LEU A 15 3.92 -6.04 -2.97
CA LEU A 15 3.54 -6.54 -4.28
C LEU A 15 4.71 -7.22 -4.99
N ALA A 16 5.91 -6.63 -4.93
CA ALA A 16 7.11 -7.23 -5.51
C ALA A 16 7.43 -8.59 -4.88
N ALA A 17 7.33 -8.71 -3.54
CA ALA A 17 7.53 -9.98 -2.85
C ALA A 17 6.49 -11.02 -3.29
N ARG A 18 5.21 -10.64 -3.35
CA ARG A 18 4.12 -11.52 -3.77
C ARG A 18 4.30 -12.02 -5.21
N ILE A 19 4.64 -11.12 -6.14
CA ILE A 19 4.86 -11.46 -7.55
C ILE A 19 6.07 -12.38 -7.72
N ARG A 20 7.19 -12.09 -7.02
CA ARG A 20 8.45 -12.82 -7.22
C ARG A 20 8.52 -14.16 -6.50
N THR A 21 7.90 -14.25 -5.33
CA THR A 21 8.07 -15.40 -4.43
C THR A 21 6.77 -16.14 -4.13
N GLY A 22 5.63 -15.60 -4.56
CA GLY A 22 4.31 -16.10 -4.17
C GLY A 22 3.96 -15.83 -2.70
N ARG A 23 4.78 -15.08 -1.95
CA ARG A 23 4.56 -14.82 -0.51
C ARG A 23 4.55 -13.32 -0.25
N TRP A 24 3.69 -12.88 0.67
CA TRP A 24 3.73 -11.54 1.23
C TRP A 24 4.97 -11.37 2.13
N LEU A 25 5.39 -10.12 2.36
CA LEU A 25 6.49 -9.85 3.27
C LEU A 25 6.11 -10.29 4.69
N PRO A 26 6.97 -11.08 5.35
CA PRO A 26 6.85 -11.33 6.77
C PRO A 26 6.90 -10.02 7.58
N PRO A 27 6.25 -9.95 8.77
CA PRO A 27 6.20 -8.74 9.58
C PRO A 27 7.58 -8.17 9.93
N ASP A 28 8.56 -9.01 10.23
CA ASP A 28 9.94 -8.62 10.51
C ASP A 28 10.62 -7.96 9.31
N VAL A 29 10.43 -8.49 8.11
CA VAL A 29 10.95 -7.91 6.86
C VAL A 29 10.24 -6.61 6.52
N LEU A 30 8.93 -6.50 6.77
CA LEU A 30 8.17 -5.28 6.59
C LEU A 30 8.69 -4.17 7.51
N VAL A 31 8.89 -4.47 8.79
CA VAL A 31 9.46 -3.54 9.78
C VAL A 31 10.89 -3.15 9.40
N ALA A 32 11.72 -4.09 8.96
CA ALA A 32 13.08 -3.81 8.52
C ALA A 32 13.12 -2.89 7.28
N THR A 33 12.26 -3.15 6.29
CA THR A 33 12.11 -2.30 5.09
C THR A 33 11.71 -0.88 5.47
N MET A 34 10.70 -0.74 6.34
CA MET A 34 10.24 0.55 6.83
C MET A 34 11.35 1.32 7.55
N ARG A 35 12.06 0.67 8.49
CA ARG A 35 13.16 1.31 9.24
C ARG A 35 14.32 1.72 8.34
N THR A 36 14.63 0.89 7.34
CA THR A 36 15.67 1.19 6.35
C THR A 36 15.30 2.43 5.54
N TRP A 37 14.06 2.50 5.05
CA TRP A 37 13.55 3.66 4.32
C TRP A 37 13.60 4.93 5.17
N LEU A 38 13.09 4.87 6.41
CA LEU A 38 13.11 6.00 7.34
C LEU A 38 14.52 6.50 7.63
N SER A 39 15.46 5.57 7.86
CA SER A 39 16.87 5.90 8.10
C SER A 39 17.52 6.55 6.89
N TYR A 40 17.25 6.04 5.68
CA TYR A 40 17.78 6.59 4.43
C TYR A 40 17.28 8.01 4.17
N HIS A 41 16.02 8.29 4.50
CA HIS A 41 15.41 9.60 4.33
C HIS A 41 15.55 10.54 5.53
N ARG A 42 16.21 10.10 6.62
CA ARG A 42 16.37 10.84 7.88
C ARG A 42 15.05 11.35 8.46
N ILE A 43 14.01 10.53 8.38
CA ILE A 43 12.68 10.82 8.91
C ILE A 43 12.46 9.96 10.16
N GLU A 44 11.86 10.57 11.17
CA GLU A 44 11.36 9.87 12.34
C GLU A 44 9.85 10.03 12.43
N TYR A 45 9.14 8.91 12.42
CA TYR A 45 7.72 8.83 12.77
C TYR A 45 7.60 8.15 14.11
N ASP A 46 6.59 8.52 14.91
CA ASP A 46 6.34 7.86 16.18
C ASP A 46 5.98 6.38 15.99
N TRP A 47 5.98 5.63 17.09
CA TRP A 47 5.77 4.18 17.03
C TRP A 47 4.37 3.81 16.50
N LEU A 48 3.34 4.59 16.85
CA LEU A 48 1.95 4.31 16.49
C LEU A 48 1.72 4.61 15.02
N GLU A 49 2.28 5.71 14.53
CA GLU A 49 2.26 6.10 13.13
C GLU A 49 2.93 5.04 12.26
N ARG A 50 4.10 4.52 12.67
CA ARG A 50 4.77 3.42 11.97
C ARG A 50 3.90 2.16 11.91
N VAL A 51 3.21 1.81 13.01
CA VAL A 51 2.27 0.67 13.03
C VAL A 51 1.10 0.88 12.08
N ARG A 52 0.49 2.08 12.09
CA ARG A 52 -0.63 2.44 11.19
C ARG A 52 -0.22 2.35 9.72
N ILE A 53 0.94 2.91 9.36
CA ILE A 53 1.47 2.86 7.99
C ILE A 53 1.77 1.41 7.58
N GLY A 54 2.37 0.62 8.48
CA GLY A 54 2.63 -0.80 8.24
C GLY A 54 1.35 -1.59 7.96
N ALA A 55 0.33 -1.43 8.80
CA ALA A 55 -0.96 -2.08 8.62
C ALA A 55 -1.65 -1.64 7.32
N ALA A 56 -1.68 -0.33 7.03
CA ALA A 56 -2.24 0.20 5.80
C ALA A 56 -1.55 -0.36 4.55
N SER A 57 -0.22 -0.55 4.60
CA SER A 57 0.54 -1.11 3.48
C SER A 57 0.14 -2.56 3.17
N VAL A 58 -0.11 -3.37 4.21
CA VAL A 58 -0.56 -4.76 4.06
C VAL A 58 -1.94 -4.78 3.41
N THR A 59 -2.91 -4.06 4.00
CA THR A 59 -4.28 -3.99 3.48
C THR A 59 -4.32 -3.54 2.03
N LEU A 60 -3.62 -2.44 1.70
CA LEU A 60 -3.59 -1.93 0.33
C LEU A 60 -2.95 -2.90 -0.65
N SER A 61 -1.85 -3.55 -0.26
CA SER A 61 -1.18 -4.50 -1.14
C SER A 61 -2.06 -5.71 -1.48
N HIS A 62 -2.83 -6.22 -0.50
CA HIS A 62 -3.79 -7.30 -0.72
C HIS A 62 -4.94 -6.85 -1.64
N ASP A 63 -5.58 -5.72 -1.33
CA ASP A 63 -6.65 -5.16 -2.16
C ASP A 63 -6.21 -4.99 -3.62
N ILE A 64 -5.04 -4.38 -3.84
CA ILE A 64 -4.47 -4.17 -5.18
C ILE A 64 -4.26 -5.48 -5.91
N TYR A 65 -3.67 -6.47 -5.23
CA TYR A 65 -3.36 -7.77 -5.83
C TYR A 65 -4.64 -8.53 -6.18
N ASP A 66 -5.61 -8.59 -5.27
CA ASP A 66 -6.88 -9.28 -5.47
C ASP A 66 -7.65 -8.70 -6.65
N MET A 67 -7.66 -7.38 -6.82
CA MET A 67 -8.26 -6.74 -8.01
C MET A 67 -7.51 -7.06 -9.30
N ALA A 68 -6.17 -7.13 -9.25
CA ALA A 68 -5.37 -7.46 -10.41
C ALA A 68 -5.61 -8.92 -10.86
N THR A 69 -5.73 -9.86 -9.92
CA THR A 69 -5.98 -11.28 -10.23
C THR A 69 -7.45 -11.55 -10.58
N ALA A 70 -8.41 -10.91 -9.91
CA ALA A 70 -9.83 -11.03 -10.27
C ALA A 70 -10.16 -10.48 -11.67
N ARG A 71 -9.30 -9.59 -12.19
CA ARG A 71 -9.35 -9.10 -13.56
C ARG A 71 -8.81 -10.14 -14.56
N ASP A 72 -7.74 -10.84 -14.20
CA ASP A 72 -7.15 -11.90 -15.02
C ASP A 72 -8.14 -13.07 -15.20
N ASP A 73 -8.82 -13.46 -14.11
CA ASP A 73 -9.85 -14.51 -14.14
C ASP A 73 -11.09 -14.15 -15.00
N ARG A 74 -11.32 -12.86 -15.26
CA ARG A 74 -12.44 -12.37 -16.09
C ARG A 74 -12.05 -12.21 -17.56
N ASP A 75 -10.76 -12.34 -17.91
CA ASP A 75 -10.21 -12.15 -19.25
C ASP A 75 -9.88 -13.50 -19.94
N ASP A 76 -10.81 -14.47 -19.90
CA ASP A 76 -10.76 -15.71 -20.72
C ASP A 76 -11.15 -15.46 -22.21
N GLY A 77 -11.16 -14.19 -22.65
CA GLY A 77 -11.78 -13.84 -23.92
C GLY A 77 -11.38 -12.47 -24.46
N GLY A 78 -10.08 -12.28 -24.71
CA GLY A 78 -9.60 -11.23 -25.59
C GLY A 78 -9.24 -9.92 -24.88
N ARG A 79 -7.95 -9.84 -24.52
CA ARG A 79 -7.16 -8.65 -24.21
C ARG A 79 -7.81 -7.34 -24.70
N SER A 80 -8.36 -6.58 -23.75
CA SER A 80 -8.46 -5.12 -23.87
C SER A 80 -7.70 -4.48 -22.71
N PRO A 81 -6.66 -3.67 -22.98
CA PRO A 81 -5.89 -3.02 -21.94
C PRO A 81 -6.79 -2.05 -21.17
N ALA A 82 -6.67 -2.10 -19.85
CA ALA A 82 -7.34 -1.29 -18.85
C ALA A 82 -7.74 0.11 -19.32
N SER A 83 -9.05 0.32 -19.49
CA SER A 83 -9.60 1.65 -19.26
C SER A 83 -9.31 2.04 -17.81
N LEU A 84 -8.60 3.15 -17.61
CA LEU A 84 -8.34 3.79 -16.32
C LEU A 84 -9.64 4.25 -15.62
N ASP A 85 -10.80 4.09 -16.27
CA ASP A 85 -12.13 4.39 -15.73
C ASP A 85 -12.85 3.19 -15.09
N ALA A 86 -12.20 2.02 -14.99
CA ALA A 86 -12.80 0.85 -14.37
C ALA A 86 -13.31 1.18 -12.95
N PRO A 87 -14.56 0.84 -12.59
CA PRO A 87 -15.16 1.17 -11.30
C PRO A 87 -14.35 0.62 -10.11
N GLN A 88 -13.65 -0.48 -10.32
CA GLN A 88 -12.73 -1.08 -9.36
C GLN A 88 -11.51 -0.18 -9.08
N LEU A 89 -10.95 0.46 -10.10
CA LEU A 89 -9.82 1.37 -9.95
C LEU A 89 -10.23 2.67 -9.24
N LYS A 90 -11.46 3.16 -9.50
CA LYS A 90 -12.06 4.28 -8.76
C LYS A 90 -12.29 3.92 -7.29
N ALA A 91 -12.79 2.72 -7.01
CA ALA A 91 -12.98 2.23 -5.64
C ALA A 91 -11.64 2.07 -4.89
N LEU A 92 -10.61 1.54 -5.57
CA LEU A 92 -9.26 1.46 -5.01
C LEU A 92 -8.71 2.86 -4.70
N ARG A 93 -8.82 3.78 -5.65
CA ARG A 93 -8.35 5.16 -5.45
C ARG A 93 -9.04 5.81 -4.24
N ALA A 94 -10.37 5.65 -4.13
CA ALA A 94 -11.12 6.17 -2.98
C ALA A 94 -10.67 5.53 -1.65
N ARG A 95 -10.36 4.22 -1.63
CA ARG A 95 -9.82 3.55 -0.43
C ARG A 95 -8.41 4.04 -0.09
N CYS A 96 -7.54 4.21 -1.08
CA CYS A 96 -6.22 4.80 -0.90
C CYS A 96 -6.34 6.21 -0.31
N GLU A 97 -7.20 7.06 -0.89
CA GLU A 97 -7.44 8.42 -0.41
C GLU A 97 -8.00 8.43 1.03
N ALA A 98 -8.94 7.56 1.37
CA ALA A 98 -9.47 7.45 2.73
C ALA A 98 -8.42 7.01 3.76
N LEU A 99 -7.58 6.02 3.42
CA LEU A 99 -6.47 5.60 4.28
C LEU A 99 -5.44 6.71 4.46
N LEU A 100 -5.16 7.48 3.40
CA LEU A 100 -4.25 8.62 3.48
C LEU A 100 -4.81 9.75 4.33
N GLN A 101 -6.10 10.04 4.22
CA GLN A 101 -6.79 11.00 5.09
C GLN A 101 -6.75 10.58 6.54
N HIS A 102 -6.99 9.29 6.84
CA HIS A 102 -6.89 8.78 8.21
C HIS A 102 -5.47 8.91 8.78
N LEU A 103 -4.44 8.63 7.97
CA LEU A 103 -3.04 8.85 8.36
C LEU A 103 -2.66 10.33 8.53
N HIS A 104 -3.44 11.26 7.98
CA HIS A 104 -3.23 12.70 8.11
C HIS A 104 -4.02 13.33 9.27
N GLY A 105 -5.24 12.83 9.54
CA GLY A 105 -6.19 13.41 10.50
C GLY A 105 -5.91 13.11 11.97
N ASP A 106 -5.11 12.09 12.30
CA ASP A 106 -4.78 11.75 13.70
C ASP A 106 -3.74 12.70 14.35
N GLY A 107 -3.34 13.78 13.67
CA GLY A 107 -2.31 14.73 14.11
C GLY A 107 -2.81 16.12 14.53
N GLU A 108 -4.12 16.40 14.52
CA GLU A 108 -4.66 17.75 14.74
C GLU A 108 -5.41 17.98 16.07
N ASP A 109 -5.42 17.01 16.99
CA ASP A 109 -6.07 17.14 18.31
C ASP A 109 -5.07 17.22 19.49
N ALA A 110 -4.02 18.04 19.33
CA ALA A 110 -3.14 18.41 20.44
C ALA A 110 -2.65 19.86 20.29
N SER A 111 -3.52 20.81 20.63
CA SER A 111 -3.14 22.21 20.91
C SER A 111 -4.06 22.78 21.99
#